data_AF-A0A4Y0BP25-F1
#
_entry.id   AF-A0A4Y0BP25-F1
#
_cell.length_a   1.000
_cell.length_b   1.000
_cell.length_c   1.000
_cell.angle_alpha   90.00
_cell.angle_beta   90.00
_cell.angle_gamma   90.00
#
_symmetry.space_group_name_H-M   'P 1'
#
loop_
_entity.id
_entity.type
_entity.pdbx_description
1 polymer ?
#
loop_
_entity_poly.entity_id
_entity_poly.type
_entity_poly.pdbx_seq_one_letter_code
_entity_poly.pdbx_strand_id
1 'polypeptide(L)'
;MSLAQLNKNVTFLRTSSNDNWSVPFCKCEYPNETRWKVSAKKAIPCRCGEDTSRRLDWTWDKHLTMETVVSGTEVIFHPVYSQGTSIVRGNQPLLRGRHHYWELKILSPLSGTDIMFGIGTDKVDLLRHQFSFTRVLGIADQSWGYSYRGVAQHNGQLKYYGKKFSRGRIIGIYVDMFRGTLEYYLNRRSLGRAYSDIPREEEIEIYPMVSSTSAKSSIRLINAASFEDNLRFNCMKVVCKYPKLLAQVKAIPGLRKIVQELWFLQLKEPSQSEDFALNNLHLADEAVLCGKKLKLSHAINTVYSGVSKPLEINSEAQIYDNLMSNEEVNDETKNSSQKHNIRCSSTDSNSEDDEIAVMIENQIF
;
A
#
# COMPACT_ATOMS: atom_id res chain seq x y z
N MET A 1 26.18 -62.35 -3.45
CA MET A 1 26.13 -61.35 -2.36
C MET A 1 27.12 -60.25 -2.72
N SER A 2 26.78 -59.20 -3.50
CA SER A 2 25.82 -58.11 -3.29
C SER A 2 25.94 -57.45 -1.91
N LEU A 3 26.46 -56.21 -1.88
CA LEU A 3 25.65 -55.03 -1.55
C LEU A 3 26.47 -53.73 -1.72
N ALA A 4 26.46 -53.25 -2.96
CA ALA A 4 26.46 -51.82 -3.22
C ALA A 4 25.03 -51.33 -3.00
N GLN A 5 24.75 -50.65 -1.89
CA GLN A 5 23.58 -49.78 -1.67
C GLN A 5 23.56 -49.33 -0.20
N LEU A 6 23.90 -48.07 0.07
CA LEU A 6 23.05 -47.23 0.91
C LEU A 6 23.37 -45.74 0.66
N ASN A 7 22.71 -45.23 -0.38
CA ASN A 7 22.03 -43.93 -0.45
C ASN A 7 22.78 -42.66 -0.05
N LYS A 8 23.43 -42.09 -1.06
CA LYS A 8 23.19 -40.70 -1.49
C LYS A 8 21.68 -40.45 -1.55
N ASN A 9 21.14 -39.70 -0.60
CA ASN A 9 19.84 -39.00 -0.68
C ASN A 9 19.72 -38.05 0.54
N VAL A 10 20.51 -36.97 0.55
CA VAL A 10 20.01 -35.73 1.17
C VAL A 10 19.32 -34.97 0.04
N THR A 11 18.22 -35.58 -0.39
CA THR A 11 17.24 -34.97 -1.27
C THR A 11 16.80 -33.71 -0.57
N PHE A 12 16.86 -32.58 -1.29
CA PHE A 12 16.11 -31.38 -0.98
C PHE A 12 14.70 -31.77 -0.52
N LEU A 13 14.48 -31.81 0.79
CA LEU A 13 13.14 -31.69 1.34
C LEU A 13 12.76 -30.24 1.07
N ARG A 14 12.29 -30.03 -0.15
CA ARG A 14 11.36 -28.98 -0.51
C ARG A 14 10.14 -29.26 0.37
N THR A 15 10.20 -28.77 1.60
CA THR A 15 9.03 -28.67 2.47
C THR A 15 7.96 -28.03 1.61
N SER A 16 6.88 -28.76 1.35
CA SER A 16 5.69 -28.22 0.71
C SER A 16 5.31 -26.97 1.48
N SER A 17 5.57 -25.82 0.89
CA SER A 17 5.29 -24.51 1.45
C SER A 17 3.78 -24.30 1.48
N ASN A 18 3.14 -24.87 2.51
CA ASN A 18 1.75 -24.64 2.89
C ASN A 18 1.61 -23.49 3.92
N ASP A 19 2.69 -22.80 4.24
CA ASP A 19 2.62 -21.63 5.10
C ASP A 19 2.13 -20.43 4.28
N ASN A 20 0.92 -19.94 4.60
CA ASN A 20 0.31 -18.72 4.06
C ASN A 20 1.07 -17.43 4.48
N TRP A 21 2.39 -17.46 4.42
CA TRP A 21 3.30 -16.38 4.78
C TRP A 21 3.81 -15.67 3.53
N SER A 22 3.82 -14.35 3.60
CA SER A 22 4.45 -13.49 2.60
C SER A 22 5.96 -13.65 2.61
N VAL A 23 6.59 -13.38 1.47
CA VAL A 23 8.06 -13.31 1.37
C VAL A 23 8.59 -12.05 2.06
N PRO A 24 9.81 -12.07 2.64
CA PRO A 24 10.45 -10.86 3.16
C PRO A 24 10.71 -9.82 2.05
N PHE A 25 10.76 -8.54 2.40
CA PHE A 25 11.14 -7.47 1.46
C PHE A 25 12.60 -7.61 1.00
N CYS A 26 13.47 -8.10 1.88
CA CYS A 26 14.90 -8.27 1.62
C CYS A 26 15.44 -9.53 2.29
N LYS A 27 16.62 -9.98 1.86
CA LYS A 27 17.32 -11.17 2.39
C LYS A 27 18.29 -10.84 3.54
N CYS A 28 18.14 -9.68 4.19
CA CYS A 28 19.01 -9.34 5.31
C CYS A 28 18.89 -10.37 6.43
N GLU A 29 20.03 -10.76 6.99
CA GLU A 29 20.05 -11.56 8.20
C GLU A 29 19.67 -10.69 9.40
N TYR A 30 18.78 -11.22 10.25
CA TYR A 30 18.39 -10.56 11.48
C TYR A 30 19.00 -11.34 12.65
N PRO A 31 19.48 -10.65 13.71
CA PRO A 31 19.95 -11.32 14.90
C PRO A 31 18.84 -12.22 15.47
N ASN A 32 19.19 -13.47 15.77
CA ASN A 32 18.32 -14.31 16.59
C ASN A 32 18.31 -13.79 18.02
N GLU A 33 17.12 -13.74 18.65
CA GLU A 33 16.96 -13.25 20.02
C GLU A 33 17.84 -13.98 21.05
N THR A 34 18.20 -15.24 20.79
CA THR A 34 19.08 -16.05 21.62
C THR A 34 20.58 -15.72 21.48
N ARG A 35 21.02 -15.06 20.40
CA ARG A 35 22.45 -14.80 20.13
C ARG A 35 22.97 -13.46 20.65
N TRP A 36 22.10 -12.58 21.15
CA TRP A 36 22.51 -11.29 21.74
C TRP A 36 23.47 -11.43 22.92
N LYS A 37 23.52 -12.60 23.56
CA LYS A 37 24.38 -12.84 24.73
C LYS A 37 25.86 -13.12 24.39
N VAL A 38 26.25 -13.34 23.13
CA VAL A 38 27.59 -13.88 22.79
C VAL A 38 28.36 -13.12 21.70
N SER A 39 27.80 -12.06 21.09
CA SER A 39 28.56 -11.33 20.05
C SER A 39 28.47 -9.81 20.20
N ALA A 40 29.63 -9.19 20.45
CA ALA A 40 29.83 -7.74 20.49
C ALA A 40 29.76 -7.06 19.11
N LYS A 41 29.47 -7.79 18.03
CA LYS A 41 29.20 -7.19 16.72
C LYS A 41 27.84 -6.49 16.79
N LYS A 42 27.84 -5.16 16.86
CA LYS A 42 26.66 -4.31 16.68
C LYS A 42 25.96 -4.74 15.39
N ALA A 43 24.90 -5.54 15.50
CA ALA A 43 24.12 -5.93 14.34
C ALA A 43 23.47 -4.67 13.78
N ILE A 44 23.85 -4.30 12.56
CA ILE A 44 23.29 -3.13 11.89
C ILE A 44 21.83 -3.46 11.56
N PRO A 45 20.86 -2.67 12.05
CA PRO A 45 19.45 -2.90 11.75
C PRO A 45 19.22 -2.73 10.24
N CYS A 46 18.46 -3.65 9.64
CA CYS A 46 18.14 -3.62 8.21
C CYS A 46 17.49 -2.28 7.83
N ARG A 47 18.00 -1.62 6.78
CA ARG A 47 17.44 -0.39 6.20
C ARG A 47 16.92 -0.52 4.76
N CYS A 48 16.87 -1.73 4.21
CA CYS A 48 16.31 -1.95 2.87
C CYS A 48 14.88 -1.40 2.75
N GLY A 49 14.61 -0.68 1.66
CA GLY A 49 13.30 -0.08 1.35
C GLY A 49 13.03 1.26 2.03
N GLU A 50 13.91 1.75 2.91
CA GLU A 50 13.76 3.04 3.61
C GLU A 50 14.28 4.24 2.80
N ASP A 51 14.77 4.01 1.59
CA ASP A 51 15.46 4.98 0.72
C ASP A 51 14.55 5.64 -0.32
N THR A 52 13.31 5.19 -0.43
CA THR A 52 12.40 5.61 -1.52
C THR A 52 11.81 6.99 -1.32
N SER A 53 11.47 7.35 -0.08
CA SER A 53 11.03 8.69 0.31
C SER A 53 11.39 8.91 1.76
N ARG A 54 11.75 10.15 2.10
CA ARG A 54 11.98 10.60 3.50
C ARG A 54 10.89 11.55 3.99
N ARG A 55 9.81 11.71 3.22
CA ARG A 55 8.71 12.61 3.56
C ARG A 55 7.93 12.07 4.75
N LEU A 56 7.70 12.93 5.73
CA LEU A 56 6.97 12.64 6.96
C LEU A 56 6.06 13.82 7.28
N ASP A 57 4.86 13.81 6.71
CA ASP A 57 3.86 14.86 6.94
C ASP A 57 3.23 14.75 8.35
N TRP A 58 3.35 13.60 8.99
CA TRP A 58 2.98 13.35 10.38
C TRP A 58 3.90 12.29 10.99
N THR A 59 3.92 12.21 12.33
CA THR A 59 4.65 11.19 13.10
C THR A 59 3.78 10.64 14.23
N TRP A 60 4.26 9.66 15.00
CA TRP A 60 3.50 9.13 16.12
C TRP A 60 3.30 10.17 17.24
N ASP A 61 2.11 10.15 17.83
CA ASP A 61 1.82 10.90 19.05
C ASP A 61 2.63 10.30 20.20
N LYS A 62 3.39 11.14 20.91
CA LYS A 62 4.23 10.72 22.04
C LYS A 62 3.53 10.88 23.39
N HIS A 63 2.49 11.71 23.46
CA HIS A 63 1.87 12.08 24.73
C HIS A 63 0.86 11.04 25.23
N LEU A 64 0.21 10.34 24.30
CA LEU A 64 -0.85 9.37 24.61
C LEU A 64 -0.36 7.92 24.56
N THR A 65 0.88 7.68 24.99
CA THR A 65 1.54 6.37 24.88
C THR A 65 1.63 5.69 26.25
N MET A 66 1.03 4.50 26.37
CA MET A 66 1.16 3.63 27.54
C MET A 66 1.72 2.28 27.13
N GLU A 67 2.67 1.76 27.93
CA GLU A 67 3.43 0.53 27.63
C GLU A 67 4.06 0.52 26.22
N THR A 68 4.31 1.70 25.66
CA THR A 68 4.86 1.90 24.33
C THR A 68 5.94 2.96 24.39
N VAL A 69 7.02 2.77 23.64
CA VAL A 69 8.14 3.71 23.56
C VAL A 69 8.21 4.21 22.13
N VAL A 70 7.99 5.51 21.95
CA VAL A 70 8.09 6.18 20.65
C VAL A 70 9.42 6.93 20.56
N SER A 71 10.32 6.44 19.71
CA SER A 71 11.64 7.03 19.46
C SER A 71 11.77 7.46 18.00
N GLY A 72 11.51 8.75 17.74
CA GLY A 72 11.46 9.28 16.38
C GLY A 72 10.31 8.66 15.60
N THR A 73 10.61 7.87 14.57
CA THR A 73 9.62 7.17 13.76
C THR A 73 9.40 5.71 14.18
N GLU A 74 10.19 5.21 15.13
CA GLU A 74 10.09 3.85 15.64
C GLU A 74 9.19 3.78 16.88
N VAL A 75 8.31 2.79 16.91
CA VAL A 75 7.44 2.47 18.03
C VAL A 75 7.80 1.08 18.51
N ILE A 76 8.14 0.97 19.79
CA ILE A 76 8.36 -0.30 20.48
C ILE A 76 7.18 -0.50 21.42
N PHE A 77 6.39 -1.53 21.15
CA PHE A 77 5.29 -1.93 22.02
C PHE A 77 5.79 -2.88 23.09
N HIS A 78 5.28 -2.70 24.31
CA HIS A 78 5.49 -3.60 25.44
C HIS A 78 6.98 -3.91 25.67
N PRO A 79 7.81 -2.88 25.97
CA PRO A 79 9.28 -3.01 25.97
C PRO A 79 9.82 -4.02 27.00
N VAL A 80 9.06 -4.29 28.07
CA VAL A 80 9.43 -5.24 29.12
C VAL A 80 8.62 -6.54 28.98
N TYR A 81 7.30 -6.45 29.16
CA TYR A 81 6.32 -7.52 28.99
C TYR A 81 4.99 -6.90 28.52
N SER A 82 4.06 -7.75 28.07
CA SER A 82 2.75 -7.32 27.59
C SER A 82 1.66 -7.71 28.59
N GLN A 83 0.81 -6.74 28.96
CA GLN A 83 -0.34 -6.95 29.85
C GLN A 83 -1.69 -6.94 29.12
N GLY A 84 -1.68 -6.57 27.84
CA GLY A 84 -2.87 -6.45 27.02
C GLY A 84 -2.55 -5.85 25.66
N THR A 85 -3.45 -5.00 25.15
CA THR A 85 -3.30 -4.35 23.86
C THR A 85 -2.98 -2.88 24.04
N SER A 86 -1.87 -2.43 23.45
CA SER A 86 -1.54 -1.00 23.35
C SER A 86 -1.82 -0.49 21.94
N ILE A 87 -2.28 0.76 21.85
CA ILE A 87 -2.58 1.45 20.59
C ILE A 87 -1.74 2.73 20.54
N VAL A 88 -1.15 3.01 19.39
CA VAL A 88 -0.48 4.28 19.10
C VAL A 88 -1.13 4.89 17.87
N ARG A 89 -1.43 6.19 17.95
CA ARG A 89 -1.98 6.99 16.84
C ARG A 89 -0.97 8.01 16.31
N GLY A 90 -1.20 8.51 15.10
CA GLY A 90 -0.48 9.67 14.58
C GLY A 90 -0.78 10.94 15.40
N ASN A 91 0.15 11.89 15.37
CA ASN A 91 0.05 13.17 16.06
C ASN A 91 -0.83 14.21 15.35
N GLN A 92 -1.30 13.88 14.14
CA GLN A 92 -2.15 14.74 13.31
C GLN A 92 -3.23 13.88 12.64
N PRO A 93 -4.44 14.41 12.45
CA PRO A 93 -5.47 13.75 11.67
C PRO A 93 -5.12 13.76 10.18
N LEU A 94 -5.65 12.79 9.45
CA LEU A 94 -5.59 12.75 8.00
C LEU A 94 -6.50 13.83 7.42
N LEU A 95 -5.90 14.78 6.68
CA LEU A 95 -6.62 15.85 6.02
C LEU A 95 -7.69 15.33 5.06
N ARG A 96 -8.87 15.94 5.09
CA ARG A 96 -9.99 15.60 4.19
C ARG A 96 -9.69 15.97 2.74
N GLY A 97 -10.40 15.33 1.80
CA GLY A 97 -10.27 15.62 0.37
C GLY A 97 -8.86 15.37 -0.21
N ARG A 98 -8.04 14.60 0.50
CA ARG A 98 -6.65 14.31 0.15
C ARG A 98 -6.39 12.81 0.10
N HIS A 99 -5.31 12.46 -0.56
CA HIS A 99 -4.79 11.11 -0.59
C HIS A 99 -3.61 10.99 0.38
N HIS A 100 -3.67 10.03 1.28
CA HIS A 100 -2.62 9.77 2.25
C HIS A 100 -2.00 8.41 1.99
N TYR A 101 -0.68 8.36 1.97
CA TYR A 101 0.07 7.12 1.85
C TYR A 101 1.22 7.09 2.85
N TRP A 102 1.27 6.05 3.67
CA TRP A 102 2.39 5.84 4.57
C TRP A 102 2.86 4.39 4.54
N GLU A 103 4.13 4.19 4.85
CA GLU A 103 4.76 2.87 4.92
C GLU A 103 5.33 2.61 6.31
N LEU A 104 5.12 1.39 6.77
CA LEU A 104 5.59 0.87 8.05
C LEU A 104 6.48 -0.33 7.79
N LYS A 105 7.68 -0.31 8.35
CA LYS A 105 8.60 -1.44 8.30
C LYS A 105 8.59 -2.19 9.62
N ILE A 106 8.44 -3.50 9.53
CA ILE A 106 8.37 -4.38 10.69
C ILE A 106 9.79 -4.80 11.07
N LEU A 107 10.23 -4.45 12.27
CA LEU A 107 11.61 -4.63 12.72
C LEU A 107 11.80 -5.87 13.59
N SER A 108 10.78 -6.28 14.34
CA SER A 108 10.79 -7.47 15.18
C SER A 108 9.98 -8.62 14.56
N PRO A 109 10.20 -9.88 14.97
CA PRO A 109 9.21 -10.92 14.75
C PRO A 109 7.88 -10.51 15.40
N LEU A 110 6.79 -10.75 14.71
CA LEU A 110 5.43 -10.54 15.19
C LEU A 110 4.86 -11.86 15.74
N SER A 111 4.26 -11.78 16.92
CA SER A 111 3.69 -12.91 17.66
C SER A 111 2.53 -12.44 18.54
N GLY A 112 1.96 -13.32 19.36
CA GLY A 112 0.87 -12.97 20.28
C GLY A 112 -0.52 -13.03 19.62
N THR A 113 -1.51 -12.46 20.30
CA THR A 113 -2.89 -12.41 19.81
C THR A 113 -2.96 -11.66 18.50
N ASP A 114 -2.53 -10.39 18.49
CA ASP A 114 -2.49 -9.61 17.27
C ASP A 114 -1.57 -8.39 17.26
N ILE A 115 -1.24 -7.98 16.05
CA ILE A 115 -0.66 -6.69 15.70
C ILE A 115 -1.42 -6.19 14.49
N MET A 116 -1.98 -5.00 14.61
CA MET A 116 -2.89 -4.45 13.60
C MET A 116 -2.44 -3.07 13.13
N PHE A 117 -2.72 -2.78 11.88
CA PHE A 117 -2.38 -1.54 11.19
C PHE A 117 -3.65 -0.96 10.59
N GLY A 118 -3.85 0.35 10.64
CA GLY A 118 -4.99 0.96 9.98
C GLY A 118 -5.25 2.38 10.43
N ILE A 119 -6.53 2.70 10.60
CA ILE A 119 -7.01 4.02 10.99
C ILE A 119 -8.08 3.92 12.07
N GLY A 120 -8.30 5.00 12.80
CA GLY A 120 -9.44 5.14 13.72
C GLY A 120 -9.85 6.58 13.89
N THR A 121 -11.07 6.78 14.38
CA THR A 121 -11.60 8.11 14.68
C THR A 121 -10.96 8.69 15.96
N ASP A 122 -11.16 9.98 16.19
CA ASP A 122 -10.90 10.66 17.46
C ASP A 122 -11.66 10.06 18.66
N LYS A 123 -12.73 9.28 18.41
CA LYS A 123 -13.56 8.64 19.44
C LYS A 123 -13.01 7.31 19.94
N VAL A 124 -11.91 6.80 19.36
CA VAL A 124 -11.29 5.56 19.80
C VAL A 124 -10.60 5.77 21.16
N ASP A 125 -11.07 5.06 22.18
CA ASP A 125 -10.39 5.00 23.49
C ASP A 125 -9.12 4.15 23.38
N LEU A 126 -7.96 4.81 23.46
CA LEU A 126 -6.64 4.20 23.31
C LEU A 126 -6.25 3.30 24.49
N LEU A 127 -6.88 3.45 25.66
CA LEU A 127 -6.50 2.78 26.91
C LEU A 127 -7.48 1.66 27.30
N ARG A 128 -8.67 1.61 26.71
CA ARG A 128 -9.72 0.64 27.01
C ARG A 128 -9.25 -0.82 27.08
N HIS A 129 -8.27 -1.19 26.25
CA HIS A 129 -7.80 -2.58 26.11
C HIS A 129 -6.40 -2.83 26.71
N GLN A 130 -5.87 -1.92 27.53
CA GLN A 130 -4.52 -2.03 28.08
C GLN A 130 -4.28 -3.31 28.92
N PHE A 131 -5.33 -3.87 29.53
CA PHE A 131 -5.26 -5.12 30.31
C PHE A 131 -5.99 -6.30 29.67
N SER A 132 -6.23 -6.24 28.34
CA SER A 132 -6.96 -7.28 27.61
C SER A 132 -6.28 -7.56 26.28
N PHE A 133 -6.00 -8.83 26.00
CA PHE A 133 -5.36 -9.24 24.75
C PHE A 133 -6.39 -9.35 23.61
N THR A 134 -6.68 -8.24 22.95
CA THR A 134 -7.72 -8.15 21.92
C THR A 134 -7.23 -7.59 20.58
N ARG A 135 -7.93 -7.99 19.51
CA ARG A 135 -7.81 -7.43 18.16
C ARG A 135 -8.62 -6.13 18.09
N VAL A 136 -8.01 -5.03 18.53
CA VAL A 136 -8.76 -3.82 18.87
C VAL A 136 -9.15 -2.94 17.67
N LEU A 137 -8.32 -2.86 16.63
CA LEU A 137 -8.66 -2.05 15.46
C LEU A 137 -9.75 -2.75 14.64
N GLY A 138 -10.89 -2.10 14.49
CA GLY A 138 -12.08 -2.69 13.87
C GLY A 138 -12.93 -3.57 14.79
N ILE A 139 -12.66 -3.59 16.11
CA ILE A 139 -13.55 -4.27 17.06
C ILE A 139 -14.95 -3.65 17.08
N ALA A 140 -15.02 -2.34 16.85
CA ALA A 140 -16.24 -1.55 16.71
C ALA A 140 -16.19 -0.77 15.38
N ASP A 141 -17.15 0.13 15.19
CA ASP A 141 -17.30 0.99 14.03
C ASP A 141 -16.35 2.21 14.00
N GLN A 142 -15.63 2.47 15.08
CA GLN A 142 -14.73 3.64 15.20
C GLN A 142 -13.32 3.40 14.62
N SER A 143 -12.99 2.21 14.14
CA SER A 143 -11.67 1.93 13.55
C SER A 143 -11.71 0.86 12.48
N TRP A 144 -10.66 0.79 11.67
CA TRP A 144 -10.49 -0.16 10.57
C TRP A 144 -9.09 -0.74 10.65
N GLY A 145 -8.97 -2.07 10.75
CA GLY A 145 -7.69 -2.70 11.07
C GLY A 145 -7.32 -3.83 10.13
N TYR A 146 -6.04 -3.94 9.78
CA TYR A 146 -5.45 -5.08 9.08
C TYR A 146 -4.43 -5.76 9.96
N SER A 147 -4.61 -7.06 10.18
CA SER A 147 -3.80 -7.86 11.08
C SER A 147 -2.62 -8.50 10.38
N TYR A 148 -1.50 -8.69 11.10
CA TYR A 148 -0.36 -9.48 10.64
C TYR A 148 -0.71 -10.92 10.27
N ARG A 149 -1.89 -11.40 10.69
CA ARG A 149 -2.44 -12.72 10.33
C ARG A 149 -3.10 -12.77 8.95
N GLY A 150 -3.15 -11.66 8.22
CA GLY A 150 -3.72 -11.61 6.86
C GLY A 150 -5.23 -11.36 6.82
N VAL A 151 -5.82 -10.85 7.90
CA VAL A 151 -7.26 -10.60 7.99
C VAL A 151 -7.55 -9.11 8.23
N ALA A 152 -8.56 -8.60 7.55
CA ALA A 152 -9.16 -7.29 7.75
C ALA A 152 -10.27 -7.38 8.79
N GLN A 153 -10.44 -6.34 9.60
CA GLN A 153 -11.45 -6.25 10.65
C GLN A 153 -12.09 -4.86 10.69
N HIS A 154 -13.42 -4.82 10.76
CA HIS A 154 -14.23 -3.63 11.02
C HIS A 154 -15.59 -4.03 11.58
N ASN A 155 -16.12 -3.27 12.54
CA ASN A 155 -17.40 -3.54 13.21
C ASN A 155 -17.53 -5.00 13.71
N GLY A 156 -16.45 -5.53 14.27
CA GLY A 156 -16.37 -6.90 14.79
C GLY A 156 -16.32 -8.00 13.72
N GLN A 157 -16.47 -7.67 12.43
CA GLN A 157 -16.45 -8.64 11.34
C GLN A 157 -15.04 -8.85 10.82
N LEU A 158 -14.67 -10.12 10.60
CA LEU A 158 -13.38 -10.52 10.06
C LEU A 158 -13.51 -10.97 8.61
N LYS A 159 -12.53 -10.57 7.78
CA LYS A 159 -12.45 -10.95 6.38
C LYS A 159 -11.03 -11.31 6.00
N TYR A 160 -10.81 -12.42 5.30
CA TYR A 160 -9.53 -12.73 4.67
C TYR A 160 -9.24 -11.68 3.62
N TYR A 161 -8.03 -11.12 3.70
CA TYR A 161 -7.66 -9.95 2.91
C TYR A 161 -6.19 -9.97 2.45
N GLY A 162 -5.32 -10.77 3.08
CA GLY A 162 -3.95 -10.90 2.59
C GLY A 162 -3.21 -12.09 3.21
N LYS A 163 -1.92 -12.15 2.93
CA LYS A 163 -1.03 -13.17 3.52
C LYS A 163 -0.60 -12.78 4.92
N LYS A 164 -0.16 -13.76 5.71
CA LYS A 164 0.53 -13.52 6.98
C LYS A 164 1.86 -12.82 6.73
N PHE A 165 2.30 -11.97 7.65
CA PHE A 165 3.58 -11.28 7.53
C PHE A 165 4.22 -11.02 8.90
N SER A 166 5.52 -10.69 8.91
CA SER A 166 6.28 -10.46 10.14
C SER A 166 7.53 -9.62 9.84
N ARG A 167 8.58 -9.76 10.65
CA ARG A 167 9.87 -9.05 10.50
C ARG A 167 10.34 -8.94 9.05
N GLY A 168 10.81 -7.75 8.67
CA GLY A 168 11.40 -7.48 7.37
C GLY A 168 10.40 -7.31 6.23
N ARG A 169 9.11 -7.15 6.52
CA ARG A 169 8.10 -6.73 5.53
C ARG A 169 7.81 -5.24 5.69
N ILE A 170 7.35 -4.65 4.59
CA ILE A 170 6.88 -3.27 4.53
C ILE A 170 5.37 -3.30 4.30
N ILE A 171 4.61 -2.65 5.18
CA ILE A 171 3.16 -2.48 5.06
C ILE A 171 2.91 -1.04 4.62
N GLY A 172 2.33 -0.86 3.44
CA GLY A 172 1.83 0.42 2.98
C GLY A 172 0.34 0.55 3.28
N ILE A 173 -0.11 1.73 3.64
CA ILE A 173 -1.52 2.06 3.84
C ILE A 173 -1.82 3.27 2.96
N TYR A 174 -2.81 3.11 2.08
CA TYR A 174 -3.35 4.17 1.25
C TYR A 174 -4.77 4.50 1.70
N VAL A 175 -5.01 5.77 2.02
CA VAL A 175 -6.34 6.28 2.38
C VAL A 175 -6.70 7.39 1.41
N ASP A 176 -7.81 7.20 0.71
CA ASP A 176 -8.44 8.19 -0.13
C ASP A 176 -9.53 8.88 0.70
N MET A 177 -9.23 10.04 1.28
CA MET A 177 -10.18 10.82 2.09
C MET A 177 -11.17 11.62 1.23
N PHE A 178 -10.99 11.65 -0.10
CA PHE A 178 -11.98 12.21 -1.02
C PHE A 178 -13.11 11.19 -1.26
N ARG A 179 -12.75 9.93 -1.55
CA ARG A 179 -13.71 8.85 -1.84
C ARG A 179 -14.11 8.01 -0.62
N GLY A 180 -13.40 8.15 0.50
CA GLY A 180 -13.60 7.36 1.71
C GLY A 180 -13.23 5.89 1.51
N THR A 181 -12.07 5.61 0.95
CA THR A 181 -11.59 4.22 0.74
C THR A 181 -10.24 3.98 1.36
N LEU A 182 -9.98 2.74 1.78
CA LEU A 182 -8.71 2.33 2.34
C LEU A 182 -8.21 1.05 1.65
N GLU A 183 -6.91 1.04 1.33
CA GLU A 183 -6.21 -0.07 0.70
C GLU A 183 -4.85 -0.30 1.38
N TYR A 184 -4.46 -1.57 1.55
CA TYR A 184 -3.15 -1.92 2.07
C TYR A 184 -2.25 -2.47 0.98
N TYR A 185 -0.95 -2.35 1.24
CA TYR A 185 0.13 -2.84 0.39
C TYR A 185 1.06 -3.69 1.22
N LEU A 186 1.47 -4.85 0.69
CA LEU A 186 2.47 -5.71 1.31
C LEU A 186 3.70 -5.78 0.42
N ASN A 187 4.83 -5.32 0.95
CA ASN A 187 6.07 -5.11 0.19
C ASN A 187 5.81 -4.34 -1.11
N ARG A 188 5.04 -3.24 -1.01
CA ARG A 188 4.68 -2.39 -2.14
C ARG A 188 3.90 -3.11 -3.25
N ARG A 189 3.14 -4.15 -2.90
CA ARG A 189 2.17 -4.77 -3.79
C ARG A 189 0.78 -4.52 -3.25
N SER A 190 -0.11 -4.01 -4.09
CA SER A 190 -1.50 -3.77 -3.72
C SER A 190 -2.15 -5.09 -3.28
N LEU A 191 -2.90 -5.04 -2.17
CA LEU A 191 -3.78 -6.12 -1.75
C LEU A 191 -5.23 -5.89 -2.20
N GLY A 192 -5.49 -4.84 -2.98
CA GLY A 192 -6.83 -4.39 -3.37
C GLY A 192 -7.56 -3.64 -2.25
N ARG A 193 -8.70 -3.03 -2.56
CA ARG A 193 -9.45 -2.22 -1.59
C ARG A 193 -9.92 -3.06 -0.39
N ALA A 194 -9.55 -2.63 0.82
CA ALA A 194 -9.94 -3.28 2.08
C ALA A 194 -11.29 -2.78 2.58
N TYR A 195 -11.48 -1.46 2.58
CA TYR A 195 -12.66 -0.80 3.12
C TYR A 195 -13.18 0.28 2.16
N SER A 196 -14.49 0.43 2.17
CA SER A 196 -15.23 1.57 1.64
C SER A 196 -15.90 2.31 2.80
N ASP A 197 -16.51 3.46 2.48
CA ASP A 197 -17.38 4.18 3.41
C ASP A 197 -16.66 4.66 4.68
N ILE A 198 -15.37 4.99 4.55
CA ILE A 198 -14.64 5.72 5.59
C ILE A 198 -15.34 7.09 5.78
N PRO A 199 -15.64 7.50 7.04
CA PRO A 199 -16.25 8.78 7.36
C PRO A 199 -15.53 9.97 6.73
N ARG A 200 -16.30 10.96 6.28
CA ARG A 200 -15.81 12.17 5.62
C ARG A 200 -16.42 13.45 6.21
N GLU A 201 -17.27 13.31 7.20
CA GLU A 201 -17.97 14.39 7.91
C GLU A 201 -16.99 15.31 8.65
N GLU A 202 -17.40 16.56 8.87
CA GLU A 202 -16.49 17.59 9.37
C GLU A 202 -16.16 17.46 10.86
N GLU A 203 -17.01 16.76 11.60
CA GLU A 203 -16.91 16.56 13.04
C GLU A 203 -16.10 15.32 13.40
N ILE A 204 -15.74 14.49 12.42
CA ILE A 204 -15.01 13.24 12.64
C ILE A 204 -13.60 13.38 12.11
N GLU A 205 -12.62 13.23 12.99
CA GLU A 205 -11.21 13.22 12.63
C GLU A 205 -10.70 11.79 12.53
N ILE A 206 -9.96 11.48 11.46
CA ILE A 206 -9.39 10.15 11.24
C ILE A 206 -7.88 10.19 11.47
N TYR A 207 -7.38 9.28 12.30
CA TYR A 207 -5.97 9.16 12.62
C TYR A 207 -5.39 7.84 12.12
N PRO A 208 -4.14 7.81 11.65
CA PRO A 208 -3.41 6.58 11.41
C PRO A 208 -3.13 5.89 12.76
N MET A 209 -3.31 4.58 12.83
CA MET A 209 -3.19 3.81 14.08
C MET A 209 -2.48 2.48 13.88
N VAL A 210 -1.75 2.07 14.91
CA VAL A 210 -1.16 0.73 15.04
C VAL A 210 -1.44 0.21 16.44
N SER A 211 -1.79 -1.06 16.55
CA SER A 211 -1.97 -1.72 17.84
C SER A 211 -1.15 -3.00 17.92
N SER A 212 -0.76 -3.36 19.14
CA SER A 212 -0.01 -4.59 19.39
C SER A 212 -0.34 -5.19 20.74
N THR A 213 -0.48 -6.51 20.75
CA THR A 213 -0.53 -7.33 21.96
C THR A 213 0.83 -7.97 22.29
N SER A 214 1.83 -7.79 21.42
CA SER A 214 3.09 -8.53 21.44
C SER A 214 4.18 -7.77 22.17
N ALA A 215 4.79 -8.43 23.17
CA ALA A 215 5.96 -7.92 23.87
C ALA A 215 7.12 -7.65 22.91
N LYS A 216 7.80 -6.51 23.11
CA LYS A 216 9.00 -6.10 22.35
C LYS A 216 8.79 -6.03 20.84
N SER A 217 7.55 -5.85 20.39
CA SER A 217 7.29 -5.69 18.98
C SER A 217 7.69 -4.28 18.53
N SER A 218 8.49 -4.20 17.46
CA SER A 218 9.03 -2.93 16.95
C SER A 218 8.64 -2.71 15.49
N ILE A 219 8.13 -1.51 15.22
CA ILE A 219 7.66 -1.05 13.92
C ILE A 219 8.21 0.36 13.68
N ARG A 220 8.64 0.66 12.46
CA ARG A 220 9.14 1.98 12.07
C ARG A 220 8.32 2.58 10.95
N LEU A 221 7.92 3.83 11.13
CA LEU A 221 7.39 4.67 10.06
C LEU A 221 8.53 5.12 9.15
N ILE A 222 8.46 4.76 7.87
CA ILE A 222 9.53 5.04 6.90
C ILE A 222 9.16 6.19 5.95
N ASN A 223 7.87 6.36 5.68
CA ASN A 223 7.32 7.47 4.90
C ASN A 223 5.88 7.75 5.35
N ALA A 224 5.45 9.00 5.32
CA ALA A 224 4.08 9.45 5.49
C ALA A 224 3.86 10.69 4.61
N ALA A 225 3.06 10.56 3.56
CA ALA A 225 2.87 11.60 2.57
C ALA A 225 1.38 11.83 2.28
N SER A 226 1.02 13.10 2.16
CA SER A 226 -0.30 13.60 1.82
C SER A 226 -0.27 14.35 0.49
N PHE A 227 -1.25 14.09 -0.37
CA PHE A 227 -1.36 14.67 -1.70
C PHE A 227 -2.76 15.21 -1.92
N GLU A 228 -2.86 16.29 -2.68
CA GLU A 228 -4.15 16.85 -3.10
C GLU A 228 -4.81 15.96 -4.13
N ASP A 229 -6.13 15.81 -4.04
CA ASP A 229 -6.93 15.28 -5.14
C ASP A 229 -7.04 16.37 -6.21
N ASN A 230 -6.38 16.13 -7.35
CA ASN A 230 -6.44 17.02 -8.50
C ASN A 230 -6.24 16.21 -9.78
N LEU A 231 -6.49 16.85 -10.93
CA LEU A 231 -6.37 16.20 -12.24
C LEU A 231 -4.98 15.56 -12.44
N ARG A 232 -3.91 16.24 -12.02
CA ARG A 232 -2.54 15.73 -12.12
C ARG A 232 -2.37 14.41 -11.34
N PHE A 233 -2.86 14.34 -10.11
CA PHE A 233 -2.81 13.12 -9.30
C PHE A 233 -3.64 12.00 -9.94
N ASN A 234 -4.87 12.31 -10.36
CA ASN A 234 -5.79 11.36 -10.95
C ASN A 234 -5.28 10.80 -12.29
N CYS A 235 -4.73 11.64 -13.17
CA CYS A 235 -4.05 11.20 -14.38
C CYS A 235 -2.87 10.29 -14.04
N MET A 236 -2.05 10.64 -13.05
CA MET A 236 -0.89 9.81 -12.68
C MET A 236 -1.32 8.44 -12.12
N LYS A 237 -2.43 8.38 -11.37
CA LYS A 237 -3.02 7.12 -10.87
C LYS A 237 -3.43 6.18 -12.00
N VAL A 238 -3.85 6.72 -13.15
CA VAL A 238 -4.11 5.95 -14.37
C VAL A 238 -2.80 5.58 -15.06
N VAL A 239 -1.94 6.56 -15.35
CA VAL A 239 -0.65 6.37 -16.03
C VAL A 239 0.20 5.29 -15.37
N CYS A 240 0.30 5.30 -14.04
CA CYS A 240 1.12 4.34 -13.31
C CYS A 240 0.64 2.88 -13.41
N LYS A 241 -0.62 2.64 -13.81
CA LYS A 241 -1.12 1.28 -14.08
C LYS A 241 -0.59 0.70 -15.39
N TYR A 242 -0.16 1.55 -16.33
CA TYR A 242 0.26 1.16 -17.68
C TYR A 242 1.77 1.37 -17.86
N PRO A 243 2.60 0.31 -17.84
CA PRO A 243 4.05 0.44 -17.89
C PRO A 243 4.60 1.18 -19.12
N LYS A 244 3.98 1.00 -20.29
CA LYS A 244 4.36 1.69 -21.54
C LYS A 244 4.17 3.20 -21.40
N LEU A 245 2.98 3.63 -20.94
CA LEU A 245 2.65 5.04 -20.73
C LEU A 245 3.53 5.66 -19.64
N LEU A 246 3.78 4.93 -18.54
CA LEU A 246 4.70 5.36 -17.49
C LEU A 246 6.13 5.57 -18.01
N ALA A 247 6.60 4.75 -18.96
CA ALA A 247 7.92 4.91 -19.57
C ALA A 247 8.02 6.19 -20.40
N GLN A 248 7.01 6.49 -21.22
CA GLN A 248 6.94 7.74 -21.98
C GLN A 248 6.91 8.97 -21.06
N VAL A 249 6.08 8.94 -20.02
CA VAL A 249 5.98 10.05 -19.05
C VAL A 249 7.30 10.27 -18.30
N LYS A 250 8.07 9.21 -18.02
CA LYS A 250 9.42 9.32 -17.43
C LYS A 250 10.45 9.94 -18.39
N ALA A 251 10.27 9.76 -19.70
CA ALA A 251 11.15 10.37 -20.70
C ALA A 251 11.02 11.90 -20.71
N ILE A 252 9.81 12.43 -20.50
CA ILE A 252 9.52 13.86 -20.47
C ILE A 252 10.08 14.50 -19.18
N PRO A 253 11.07 15.42 -19.25
CA PRO A 253 11.74 15.94 -18.06
C PRO A 253 10.81 16.62 -17.05
N GLY A 254 9.84 17.41 -17.51
CA GLY A 254 8.88 18.10 -16.62
C GLY A 254 7.96 17.16 -15.84
N LEU A 255 7.57 16.03 -16.45
CA LEU A 255 6.67 15.05 -15.82
C LEU A 255 7.44 14.04 -14.95
N ARG A 256 8.73 13.85 -15.18
CA ARG A 256 9.59 12.97 -14.38
C ARG A 256 9.55 13.30 -12.89
N LYS A 257 9.54 14.59 -12.53
CA LYS A 257 9.45 15.04 -11.13
C LYS A 257 8.13 14.60 -10.49
N ILE A 258 7.03 14.64 -11.24
CA ILE A 258 5.70 14.21 -10.79
C ILE A 258 5.69 12.72 -10.49
N VAL A 259 6.29 11.93 -11.39
CA VAL A 259 6.40 10.47 -11.24
C VAL A 259 7.22 10.10 -10.01
N GLN A 260 8.31 10.83 -9.75
CA GLN A 260 9.16 10.65 -8.56
C GLN A 260 8.42 11.02 -7.27
N GLU A 261 7.65 12.11 -7.28
CA GLU A 261 6.83 12.52 -6.14
C GLU A 261 5.74 11.49 -5.81
N LEU A 262 5.09 10.94 -6.83
CA LEU A 262 4.01 9.95 -6.73
C LEU A 262 4.53 8.51 -6.87
N TRP A 263 5.73 8.24 -6.36
CA TRP A 263 6.43 6.96 -6.51
C TRP A 263 5.59 5.74 -6.08
N PHE A 264 4.73 5.91 -5.09
CA PHE A 264 3.90 4.83 -4.53
C PHE A 264 2.75 4.40 -5.44
N LEU A 265 2.46 5.13 -6.52
CA LEU A 265 1.47 4.72 -7.52
C LEU A 265 2.02 3.68 -8.51
N GLN A 266 3.35 3.53 -8.61
CA GLN A 266 4.03 2.73 -9.63
C GLN A 266 4.08 1.21 -9.31
N LEU A 267 3.15 0.71 -8.51
CA LEU A 267 3.22 -0.63 -7.93
C LEU A 267 2.65 -1.68 -8.88
N LYS A 268 3.46 -2.71 -9.14
CA LYS A 268 3.51 -3.41 -10.43
C LYS A 268 2.62 -4.64 -10.59
N GLU A 269 1.72 -4.97 -9.66
CA GLU A 269 0.95 -6.22 -9.80
C GLU A 269 -0.55 -6.06 -9.49
N PRO A 270 -1.41 -6.79 -10.25
CA PRO A 270 -2.86 -6.72 -10.10
C PRO A 270 -3.34 -7.35 -8.78
N SER A 271 -4.52 -6.93 -8.34
CA SER A 271 -5.22 -7.46 -7.16
C SER A 271 -5.51 -8.95 -7.29
N GLN A 272 -5.22 -9.75 -6.26
CA GLN A 272 -5.53 -11.19 -6.22
C GLN A 272 -7.01 -11.48 -5.85
N SER A 273 -7.97 -10.86 -6.53
CA SER A 273 -9.40 -10.88 -6.15
C SER A 273 -10.03 -12.27 -6.01
N GLU A 274 -9.59 -13.24 -6.81
CA GLU A 274 -10.23 -14.56 -6.91
C GLU A 274 -9.91 -15.48 -5.71
N ASP A 275 -8.65 -15.47 -5.23
CA ASP A 275 -8.22 -16.25 -4.05
C ASP A 275 -8.90 -15.77 -2.75
N PHE A 276 -9.30 -14.49 -2.69
CA PHE A 276 -9.95 -13.91 -1.52
C PHE A 276 -11.38 -14.41 -1.33
N ALA A 277 -12.15 -14.61 -2.40
CA ALA A 277 -13.54 -15.03 -2.30
C ALA A 277 -13.66 -16.44 -1.70
N LEU A 278 -12.78 -17.36 -2.14
CA LEU A 278 -12.78 -18.75 -1.67
C LEU A 278 -12.38 -18.87 -0.20
N ASN A 279 -11.33 -18.16 0.21
CA ASN A 279 -10.88 -18.20 1.61
C ASN A 279 -11.92 -17.61 2.57
N ASN A 280 -12.64 -16.55 2.17
CA ASN A 280 -13.66 -15.92 3.01
C ASN A 280 -14.81 -16.85 3.39
N LEU A 281 -15.16 -17.81 2.53
CA LEU A 281 -16.14 -18.85 2.86
C LEU A 281 -15.65 -19.71 4.04
N HIS A 282 -14.37 -20.06 4.05
CA HIS A 282 -13.75 -20.84 5.13
C HIS A 282 -13.68 -20.10 6.47
N LEU A 283 -13.48 -18.77 6.46
CA LEU A 283 -13.53 -17.94 7.69
C LEU A 283 -14.93 -17.91 8.30
N ALA A 284 -15.96 -17.85 7.45
CA ALA A 284 -17.35 -17.91 7.90
C ALA A 284 -17.66 -19.29 8.50
N ASP A 285 -17.18 -20.37 7.88
CA ASP A 285 -17.35 -21.73 8.40
C ASP A 285 -16.61 -21.94 9.73
N GLU A 286 -15.38 -21.43 9.89
CA GLU A 286 -14.65 -21.44 11.16
C GLU A 286 -15.36 -20.62 12.26
N ALA A 287 -15.94 -19.47 11.90
CA ALA A 287 -16.74 -18.66 12.82
C ALA A 287 -18.04 -19.39 13.26
N VAL A 288 -18.67 -20.16 12.36
CA VAL A 288 -19.83 -21.01 12.67
C VAL A 288 -19.44 -22.19 13.58
N LEU A 289 -18.25 -22.77 13.37
CA LEU A 289 -17.72 -23.85 14.22
C LEU A 289 -17.35 -23.35 15.63
N CYS A 290 -16.77 -22.15 15.75
CA CYS A 290 -16.55 -21.49 17.05
C CYS A 290 -17.85 -20.94 17.67
N GLY A 291 -18.88 -20.72 16.86
CA GLY A 291 -20.14 -20.06 17.20
C GLY A 291 -21.32 -20.97 17.55
N LYS A 292 -21.13 -22.28 17.77
CA LYS A 292 -22.19 -23.18 18.30
C LYS A 292 -22.51 -22.92 19.79
N LYS A 293 -22.89 -21.68 20.11
CA LYS A 293 -23.87 -21.31 21.12
C LYS A 293 -24.55 -20.03 20.64
N LEU A 294 -25.58 -20.16 19.81
CA LEU A 294 -26.87 -19.45 19.92
C LEU A 294 -27.77 -19.83 18.74
N LYS A 295 -28.82 -20.58 19.11
CA LYS A 295 -30.08 -20.97 18.46
C LYS A 295 -30.34 -20.66 16.97
N LEU A 296 -30.66 -21.75 16.28
CA LEU A 296 -31.51 -21.94 15.09
C LEU A 296 -32.71 -20.96 14.99
N SER A 297 -32.95 -20.41 13.79
CA SER A 297 -34.26 -20.45 13.11
C SER A 297 -34.23 -19.84 11.70
N HIS A 298 -34.69 -20.64 10.72
CA HIS A 298 -35.28 -20.30 9.40
C HIS A 298 -34.46 -19.48 8.36
N ALA A 299 -34.46 -19.75 7.05
CA ALA A 299 -35.29 -20.60 6.22
C ALA A 299 -34.51 -21.08 4.97
N ILE A 300 -35.02 -22.17 4.41
CA ILE A 300 -34.56 -22.92 3.24
C ILE A 300 -35.23 -22.38 1.95
N ASN A 301 -34.49 -22.46 0.85
CA ASN A 301 -34.88 -22.42 -0.58
C ASN A 301 -35.28 -21.08 -1.21
N THR A 302 -34.58 -20.70 -2.29
CA THR A 302 -35.03 -20.93 -3.68
C THR A 302 -33.85 -20.76 -4.66
N VAL A 303 -33.65 -21.75 -5.53
CA VAL A 303 -32.81 -21.74 -6.74
C VAL A 303 -33.75 -21.55 -7.93
N TYR A 304 -33.47 -20.62 -8.87
CA TYR A 304 -33.31 -20.90 -10.32
C TYR A 304 -33.08 -19.63 -11.18
N SER A 305 -32.09 -19.76 -12.05
CA SER A 305 -31.89 -19.20 -13.40
C SER A 305 -32.02 -17.70 -13.71
N GLY A 306 -30.91 -17.17 -14.24
CA GLY A 306 -30.88 -16.00 -15.12
C GLY A 306 -29.56 -15.94 -15.88
N VAL A 307 -29.46 -16.68 -16.99
CA VAL A 307 -28.38 -16.53 -17.98
C VAL A 307 -28.54 -15.16 -18.63
N SER A 308 -27.58 -14.26 -18.43
CA SER A 308 -27.41 -13.06 -19.25
C SER A 308 -26.03 -13.11 -19.89
N LYS A 309 -26.01 -12.99 -21.22
CA LYS A 309 -24.79 -12.89 -22.02
C LYS A 309 -23.99 -11.66 -21.57
N PRO A 310 -22.66 -11.74 -21.43
CA PRO A 310 -21.88 -10.52 -21.21
C PRO A 310 -21.84 -9.73 -22.52
N LEU A 311 -22.30 -8.48 -22.44
CA LEU A 311 -21.97 -7.45 -23.42
C LEU A 311 -20.45 -7.33 -23.52
N GLU A 312 -19.94 -7.35 -24.75
CA GLU A 312 -18.54 -7.08 -25.07
C GLU A 312 -18.17 -5.68 -24.56
N ILE A 313 -17.46 -5.64 -23.43
CA ILE A 313 -16.74 -4.46 -22.98
C ILE A 313 -15.31 -4.70 -23.47
N ASN A 314 -14.89 -3.95 -24.49
CA ASN A 314 -13.47 -3.81 -24.85
C ASN A 314 -12.72 -3.50 -23.55
N SER A 315 -11.86 -4.43 -23.12
CA SER A 315 -11.18 -4.28 -21.83
C SER A 315 -10.42 -2.96 -21.83
N GLU A 316 -10.48 -2.18 -20.75
CA GLU A 316 -9.83 -0.87 -20.62
C GLU A 316 -8.35 -0.91 -21.07
N ALA A 317 -7.67 -2.05 -20.85
CA ALA A 317 -6.32 -2.32 -21.35
C ALA A 317 -6.20 -2.30 -22.88
N GLN A 318 -7.16 -2.88 -23.62
CA GLN A 318 -7.21 -2.82 -25.08
C GLN A 318 -7.40 -1.39 -25.59
N ILE A 319 -8.16 -0.55 -24.89
CA ILE A 319 -8.33 0.87 -25.28
C ILE A 319 -6.97 1.59 -25.24
N TYR A 320 -6.21 1.42 -24.15
CA TYR A 320 -4.89 2.03 -24.03
C TYR A 320 -3.87 1.40 -24.97
N ASP A 321 -3.85 0.07 -25.14
CA ASP A 321 -2.93 -0.56 -26.10
C ASP A 321 -3.21 -0.09 -27.54
N ASN A 322 -4.48 0.05 -27.93
CA ASN A 322 -4.88 0.58 -29.24
C ASN A 322 -4.51 2.06 -29.43
N LEU A 323 -4.62 2.88 -28.38
CA LEU A 323 -4.22 4.28 -28.43
C LEU A 323 -2.70 4.42 -28.68
N MET A 324 -1.92 3.53 -28.08
CA MET A 324 -0.46 3.54 -28.12
C MET A 324 0.11 2.88 -29.38
N SER A 325 -0.58 1.92 -29.98
CA SER A 325 -0.17 1.29 -31.24
C SER A 325 -0.33 2.21 -32.45
N ASN A 326 -1.17 3.24 -32.36
CA ASN A 326 -1.40 4.17 -33.47
C ASN A 326 -0.32 5.26 -33.61
N GLU A 327 0.55 5.44 -32.60
CA GLU A 327 1.68 6.39 -32.68
C GLU A 327 2.90 5.83 -33.41
N GLU A 328 3.08 4.50 -33.46
CA GLU A 328 4.21 3.86 -34.16
C GLU A 328 4.01 3.77 -35.69
N VAL A 329 2.78 3.96 -36.19
CA VAL A 329 2.46 3.81 -37.63
C VAL A 329 2.63 5.11 -38.44
N ASN A 330 2.83 6.25 -37.78
CA ASN A 330 2.93 7.55 -38.46
C ASN A 330 4.36 8.03 -38.78
N ASP A 331 5.39 7.23 -38.53
CA ASP A 331 6.79 7.57 -38.88
C ASP A 331 7.33 6.82 -40.12
N GLU A 332 6.46 6.14 -40.87
CA GLU A 332 6.80 5.51 -42.16
C GLU A 332 5.86 5.96 -43.28
N THR A 333 5.78 7.27 -43.60
CA THR A 333 5.33 7.66 -44.94
C THR A 333 5.84 9.03 -45.38
N LYS A 334 6.95 9.01 -46.14
CA LYS A 334 7.29 9.82 -47.33
C LYS A 334 8.77 10.26 -47.31
N ASN A 335 9.63 9.33 -47.68
CA ASN A 335 10.86 9.65 -48.41
C ASN A 335 10.92 8.80 -49.69
N SER A 336 10.10 9.19 -50.67
CA SER A 336 10.43 8.93 -52.07
C SER A 336 10.34 10.25 -52.83
N SER A 337 11.49 10.76 -53.24
CA SER A 337 11.57 11.73 -54.33
C SER A 337 12.93 11.55 -54.99
N GLN A 338 12.87 10.99 -56.19
CA GLN A 338 13.99 10.89 -57.12
C GLN A 338 14.61 12.27 -57.39
N LYS A 339 15.93 12.25 -57.56
CA LYS A 339 16.75 13.30 -58.11
C LYS A 339 16.14 13.89 -59.39
N HIS A 340 15.99 15.21 -59.44
CA HIS A 340 16.19 15.98 -60.66
C HIS A 340 16.94 17.28 -60.36
N ASN A 341 18.13 17.40 -60.94
CA ASN A 341 18.92 18.62 -61.02
C ASN A 341 18.21 19.66 -61.87
N ILE A 342 17.99 20.88 -61.36
CA ILE A 342 17.98 22.12 -62.15
C ILE A 342 18.63 23.23 -61.32
N ARG A 343 19.48 24.02 -61.98
CA ARG A 343 20.33 25.11 -61.50
C ARG A 343 19.77 26.44 -62.04
N CYS A 344 19.68 27.48 -61.20
CA CYS A 344 19.71 28.95 -61.48
C CYS A 344 19.25 29.69 -60.21
N SER A 345 20.10 30.42 -59.46
CA SER A 345 20.68 31.77 -59.66
C SER A 345 19.77 32.93 -59.21
N SER A 346 20.27 33.71 -58.23
CA SER A 346 20.06 35.17 -57.96
C SER A 346 18.62 35.64 -57.63
N THR A 347 18.32 36.60 -56.76
CA THR A 347 19.04 37.77 -56.20
C THR A 347 18.15 38.40 -55.10
N ASP A 348 18.78 39.17 -54.18
CA ASP A 348 18.26 40.38 -53.51
C ASP A 348 17.06 40.28 -52.52
N SER A 349 16.89 41.09 -51.46
CA SER A 349 17.69 42.00 -50.62
C SER A 349 16.69 42.71 -49.67
N ASN A 350 17.15 43.17 -48.50
CA ASN A 350 16.64 44.30 -47.68
C ASN A 350 15.44 44.04 -46.73
N SER A 351 15.62 44.23 -45.40
CA SER A 351 15.62 45.48 -44.57
C SER A 351 14.17 45.91 -44.26
N GLU A 352 13.70 46.36 -43.09
CA GLU A 352 14.18 47.12 -41.91
C GLU A 352 13.27 46.72 -40.70
N ASP A 353 13.79 46.63 -39.48
CA ASP A 353 13.74 47.63 -38.38
C ASP A 353 12.37 48.29 -38.12
N ASP A 354 11.83 48.11 -36.91
CA ASP A 354 11.34 49.24 -36.09
C ASP A 354 11.07 48.86 -34.63
N GLU A 355 11.57 49.73 -33.75
CA GLU A 355 11.69 49.67 -32.30
C GLU A 355 10.86 50.84 -31.74
N ILE A 356 9.86 50.64 -30.86
CA ILE A 356 9.33 51.71 -29.99
C ILE A 356 8.90 51.15 -28.62
N ALA A 357 9.31 51.87 -27.58
CA ALA A 357 9.19 51.56 -26.17
C ALA A 357 8.33 52.59 -25.39
N VAL A 358 7.99 52.21 -24.14
CA VAL A 358 7.74 53.01 -22.90
C VAL A 358 6.41 53.77 -22.69
N MET A 359 5.74 53.47 -21.55
CA MET A 359 5.34 54.36 -20.40
C MET A 359 4.00 53.90 -19.78
N ILE A 360 3.99 53.43 -18.51
CA ILE A 360 3.67 54.17 -17.23
C ILE A 360 2.19 54.64 -17.25
N GLU A 361 1.29 54.25 -16.33
CA GLU A 361 1.22 54.75 -14.94
C GLU A 361 0.12 54.07 -14.09
N ASN A 362 0.27 54.22 -12.77
CA ASN A 362 -0.57 53.74 -11.66
C ASN A 362 -1.91 54.48 -11.48
N GLN A 363 -2.89 53.85 -10.83
CA GLN A 363 -3.90 54.47 -9.93
C GLN A 363 -4.59 53.36 -9.11
N ILE A 364 -4.09 53.02 -7.92
CA ILE A 364 -4.59 53.38 -6.57
C ILE A 364 -5.93 54.13 -6.53
N PHE A 365 -6.95 53.46 -5.97
CA PHE A 365 -7.69 53.91 -4.76
C PHE A 365 -8.00 52.70 -3.89
#